data_AF-A0A8T4S570-F1
#
_entry.id   AF-A0A8T4S570-F1
#
_cell.length_a   1.000
_cell.length_b   1.000
_cell.length_c   1.000
_cell.angle_alpha   90.00
_cell.angle_beta   90.00
_cell.angle_gamma   90.00
#
_symmetry.space_group_name_H-M   'P 1'
#
loop_
_entity.id
_entity.type
_entity.pdbx_description
1 polymer ?
#
loop_
_entity_poly.entity_id
_entity_poly.type
_entity_poly.pdbx_seq_one_letter_code
_entity_poly.pdbx_strand_id
1 'polypeptide(L)' 'MKERITITIEKELLKWIDSKVGEKIFANRSHAIEYLIKKRMDSDI' A
#
# COMPACT_ATOMS: atom_id res chain seq x y z
N MET A 1 -16.96 -1.60 4.35
CA MET A 1 -17.16 -1.56 2.89
C MET A 1 -15.84 -1.14 2.26
N LYS A 2 -15.35 -1.80 1.20
CA LYS A 2 -14.10 -1.41 0.52
C LYS A 2 -14.44 -0.92 -0.89
N GLU A 3 -13.99 0.27 -1.22
CA GLU A 3 -14.17 0.86 -2.55
C GLU A 3 -12.99 0.50 -3.46
N ARG A 4 -13.28 0.20 -4.73
CA ARG A 4 -12.24 -0.02 -5.75
C ARG A 4 -11.94 1.30 -6.44
N ILE A 5 -10.66 1.69 -6.41
CA ILE A 5 -10.17 2.90 -7.06
C ILE A 5 -9.06 2.55 -8.05
N THR A 6 -8.92 3.38 -9.08
CA THR A 6 -7.77 3.36 -9.99
C THR A 6 -6.89 4.55 -9.64
N ILE A 7 -5.59 4.31 -9.45
CA ILE A 7 -4.61 5.37 -9.12
C ILE A 7 -3.44 5.30 -10.09
N THR A 8 -2.87 6.46 -10.39
CA THR A 8 -1.58 6.58 -11.08
C THR A 8 -0.51 6.84 -10.03
N ILE A 9 0.53 6.01 -9.98
CA ILE A 9 1.65 6.14 -9.05
C ILE A 9 2.96 5.93 -9.78
N GLU A 10 4.05 6.41 -9.20
CA GLU A 10 5.38 6.20 -9.75
C GLU A 10 5.72 4.70 -9.83
N LYS A 11 6.39 4.31 -10.91
CA LYS A 11 6.74 2.92 -11.17
C LYS A 11 7.64 2.32 -10.08
N GLU A 12 8.55 3.11 -9.54
CA GLU A 12 9.46 2.64 -8.48
C GLU A 12 8.73 2.41 -7.16
N LEU A 13 7.72 3.23 -6.83
CA LEU A 13 6.85 2.99 -5.68
C LEU A 13 6.03 1.70 -5.85
N LEU A 14 5.49 1.46 -7.05
CA LEU A 14 4.77 0.22 -7.34
C LEU A 14 5.67 -1.01 -7.19
N LYS A 15 6.89 -0.96 -7.72
CA LYS A 15 7.88 -2.05 -7.56
C LYS A 15 8.23 -2.30 -6.10
N TRP A 16 8.37 -1.24 -5.30
CA TRP A 16 8.63 -1.37 -3.87
C TRP A 16 7.45 -2.04 -3.15
N ILE A 17 6.21 -1.69 -3.48
CA ILE A 17 5.04 -2.38 -2.94
C ILE A 17 5.06 -3.86 -3.33
N ASP A 18 5.34 -4.16 -4.59
CA ASP A 18 5.38 -5.53 -5.11
C ASP A 18 6.46 -6.39 -4.43
N SER A 19 7.64 -5.83 -4.16
CA SER A 19 8.69 -6.55 -3.42
C SER A 19 8.23 -6.90 -2.01
N LYS A 20 7.53 -5.98 -1.33
CA LYS A 20 6.99 -6.21 0.02
C LYS A 20 5.84 -7.22 0.05
N VAL A 21 5.05 -7.31 -1.02
CA VAL A 21 4.08 -8.40 -1.20
C VAL A 21 4.81 -9.74 -1.41
N GLY A 22 5.87 -9.76 -2.21
CA GLY A 22 6.71 -10.95 -2.42
C GLY A 22 7.40 -11.45 -1.15
N GLU A 23 7.84 -10.53 -0.28
CA GLU A 23 8.38 -10.80 1.06
C GLU A 23 7.31 -11.28 2.07
N LYS A 24 6.03 -11.37 1.66
CA LYS A 24 4.87 -11.70 2.52
C LYS A 24 4.65 -10.74 3.69
N ILE A 25 5.19 -9.52 3.61
CA ILE A 25 4.88 -8.44 4.57
C ILE A 25 3.45 -7.96 4.34
N PHE A 26 3.05 -7.84 3.07
CA PHE A 26 1.69 -7.49 2.68
C PHE A 26 1.01 -8.64 1.96
N ALA A 27 -0.30 -8.79 2.21
CA ALA A 27 -1.13 -9.80 1.55
C ALA A 27 -1.37 -9.49 0.07
N ASN A 28 -1.43 -8.20 -0.29
CA ASN A 28 -1.56 -7.70 -1.66
C ASN A 28 -1.31 -6.18 -1.69
N ARG A 29 -1.32 -5.57 -2.88
CA ARG A 29 -1.13 -4.13 -3.09
C ARG A 29 -2.15 -3.27 -2.32
N SER A 30 -3.43 -3.68 -2.29
CA SER A 30 -4.46 -2.94 -1.56
C SER A 30 -4.21 -2.95 -0.05
N HIS A 31 -3.76 -4.09 0.50
CA HIS A 31 -3.39 -4.19 1.91
C HIS A 31 -2.17 -3.32 2.23
N ALA A 32 -1.16 -3.31 1.36
CA ALA A 32 0.01 -2.44 1.50
C ALA A 32 -0.38 -0.95 1.57
N ILE A 33 -1.18 -0.49 0.60
CA ILE A 33 -1.65 0.90 0.54
C ILE A 33 -2.49 1.25 1.77
N GLU A 34 -3.44 0.40 2.15
CA GLU A 34 -4.29 0.62 3.34
C GLU A 34 -3.46 0.73 4.62
N TYR A 35 -2.48 -0.17 4.82
CA TYR A 35 -1.59 -0.15 5.97
C TYR A 35 -0.74 1.12 6.02
N LEU A 36 -0.13 1.52 4.90
CA LEU A 36 0.74 2.70 4.82
C LEU A 36 -0.04 3.99 5.09
N ILE A 37 -1.26 4.11 4.56
CA ILE A 37 -2.14 5.25 4.81
C ILE A 37 -2.50 5.32 6.29
N LYS A 38 -2.97 4.20 6.89
CA LYS A 38 -3.30 4.14 8.32
C LYS A 38 -2.10 4.50 9.20
N LYS A 39 -0.95 3.90 8.93
CA LYS A 39 0.29 4.18 9.68
C LYS A 39 0.67 5.65 9.59
N ARG A 40 0.51 6.29 8.43
CA ARG A 40 0.79 7.72 8.28
C ARG A 40 -0.19 8.57 9.09
N MET A 41 -1.48 8.26 9.04
CA MET A 41 -2.52 8.95 9.82
C MET A 41 -2.29 8.83 11.33
N ASP A 42 -1.93 7.64 11.81
CA ASP A 42 -1.65 7.40 13.24
C ASP A 42 -0.38 8.12 13.71
N SER A 43 0.57 8.40 12.81
CA SER A 43 1.82 9.11 13.13
C SER A 43 1.69 10.64 13.10
N ASP A 44 0.56 11.17 12.58
CA ASP A 44 0.26 12.61 12.56
C ASP A 44 -0.61 13.04 13.77
N ILE A 45 -0.70 12.20 14.81
CA ILE A 45 -1.35 12.47 16.10
C ILE A 45 -0.29 12.58 17.20
#